data_AF-A0A1Y3G7T2-F1
#
_entry.id   AF-A0A1Y3G7T2-F1
#
_cell.length_a   1.000
_cell.length_b   1.000
_cell.length_c   1.000
_cell.angle_alpha   90.00
_cell.angle_beta   90.00
_cell.angle_gamma   90.00
#
_symmetry.space_group_name_H-M   'P 1'
#
loop_
_entity.id
_entity.type
_entity.pdbx_description
1 polymer ?
#
loop_
_entity_poly.entity_id
_entity_poly.type
_entity_poly.pdbx_seq_one_letter_code
_entity_poly.pdbx_strand_id
1 'polypeptide(L)'
;MKRWSVLLLPLLLAACAGHGGWGGSVQCAPYAREHSGVQLRGAAASWWRQAGGRYTRTSAPEPGEVLVFRSTRRLPSGHVSVVRVVKNSRLVLVDHANWEPGRVTRRAPVEDVSPGNNWTQVRVWWSPIHAMGKTVYPAYGFIEPVLEGGSS
;
A
#
# COMPACT_ATOMS: atom_id res chain seq x y z
N MET A 1 -36.03 38.04 51.27
CA MET A 1 -34.58 37.90 51.56
C MET A 1 -33.95 36.98 50.51
N LYS A 2 -32.82 37.39 49.95
CA LYS A 2 -32.10 36.85 48.76
C LYS A 2 -31.94 35.33 48.69
N ARG A 3 -31.99 34.78 47.46
CA ARG A 3 -31.00 33.84 46.84
C ARG A 3 -31.48 33.42 45.44
N TRP A 4 -31.05 34.10 44.38
CA TRP A 4 -29.89 33.83 43.51
C TRP A 4 -30.20 32.82 42.40
N SER A 5 -30.50 33.35 41.21
CA SER A 5 -30.53 32.60 39.95
C SER A 5 -29.12 32.14 39.58
N VAL A 6 -28.99 30.87 39.17
CA VAL A 6 -27.84 30.40 38.39
C VAL A 6 -28.40 29.67 37.17
N LEU A 7 -28.27 30.33 36.01
CA LEU A 7 -28.26 29.71 34.69
C LEU A 7 -26.94 28.94 34.54
N LEU A 8 -26.96 27.73 33.99
CA LEU A 8 -25.79 27.12 33.34
C LEU A 8 -26.22 26.13 32.24
N LEU A 9 -25.57 26.32 31.09
CA LEU A 9 -25.71 25.75 29.74
C LEU A 9 -25.67 24.20 29.64
N PRO A 10 -26.12 23.63 28.50
CA PRO A 10 -26.09 22.20 28.23
C PRO A 10 -24.67 21.74 27.85
N LEU A 11 -24.20 20.65 28.44
CA LEU A 11 -22.92 20.04 28.10
C LEU A 11 -23.11 19.07 26.92
N LEU A 12 -22.72 19.52 25.72
CA LEU A 12 -22.41 18.67 24.58
C LEU A 12 -21.09 17.93 24.88
N LEU A 13 -21.14 16.61 25.03
CA LEU A 13 -19.97 15.72 24.99
C LEU A 13 -20.08 14.94 23.66
N ALA A 14 -19.49 15.46 22.59
CA ALA A 14 -18.10 15.20 22.18
C ALA A 14 -17.87 13.73 21.84
N ALA A 15 -17.99 13.43 20.54
CA ALA A 15 -17.57 12.17 19.94
C ALA A 15 -16.06 11.96 20.17
N CYS A 16 -15.71 10.95 20.96
CA CYS A 16 -14.39 10.36 20.87
C CYS A 16 -14.37 9.49 19.61
N ALA A 17 -13.94 10.08 18.50
CA ALA A 17 -13.36 9.32 17.40
C ALA A 17 -12.24 8.47 17.99
N GLY A 18 -12.47 7.16 18.10
CA GLY A 18 -11.46 6.19 18.46
C GLY A 18 -10.35 6.30 17.42
N HIS A 19 -9.28 6.97 17.79
CA HIS A 19 -8.04 6.99 17.05
C HIS A 19 -7.56 5.55 17.02
N GLY A 20 -7.73 4.88 15.88
CA GLY A 20 -7.10 3.60 15.62
C GLY A 20 -5.60 3.80 15.73
N GLY A 21 -5.04 3.58 16.92
CA GLY A 21 -3.62 3.49 17.15
C GLY A 21 -3.17 2.16 16.57
N TRP A 22 -2.36 2.20 15.52
CA TRP A 22 -1.75 1.01 14.92
C TRP A 22 -0.60 0.57 15.85
N GLY A 23 -0.94 0.01 17.02
CA GLY A 23 -0.01 -0.49 18.03
C GLY A 23 0.56 -1.88 17.73
N GLY A 24 0.47 -2.33 16.48
CA GLY A 24 1.18 -3.50 15.95
C GLY A 24 2.15 -3.05 14.86
N SER A 25 3.21 -3.82 14.59
CA SER A 25 4.10 -3.53 13.46
C SER A 25 3.29 -3.50 12.17
N VAL A 26 3.15 -2.33 11.55
CA VAL A 26 2.45 -2.18 10.27
C VAL A 26 3.08 -3.14 9.25
N GLN A 27 2.28 -3.81 8.44
CA GLN A 27 2.75 -4.80 7.46
C GLN A 27 2.20 -4.49 6.06
N CYS A 28 2.97 -4.81 5.02
CA CYS A 28 2.62 -4.47 3.64
C CYS A 28 1.30 -5.09 3.18
N ALA A 29 1.07 -6.37 3.47
CA ALA A 29 -0.13 -7.08 3.01
C ALA A 29 -1.42 -6.56 3.68
N PRO A 30 -1.52 -6.41 5.02
CA PRO A 30 -2.64 -5.73 5.66
C PRO A 30 -2.88 -4.32 5.14
N TYR A 31 -1.82 -3.51 5.01
CA TYR A 31 -1.91 -2.15 4.48
C TYR A 31 -2.49 -2.12 3.06
N ALA A 32 -1.94 -2.94 2.14
CA ALA A 32 -2.42 -2.99 0.77
C ALA A 32 -3.89 -3.41 0.69
N ARG A 33 -4.31 -4.36 1.53
CA ARG A 33 -5.70 -4.83 1.59
C ARG A 33 -6.70 -3.73 1.97
N GLU A 34 -6.33 -2.89 2.93
CA GLU A 34 -7.15 -1.77 3.40
C GLU A 34 -7.22 -0.62 2.38
N HIS A 35 -6.21 -0.50 1.50
CA HIS A 35 -6.04 0.68 0.66
C HIS A 35 -6.09 0.45 -0.86
N SER A 36 -6.36 -0.78 -1.30
CA SER A 36 -6.50 -1.12 -2.73
C SER A 36 -7.83 -1.75 -3.10
N GLY A 37 -8.57 -2.38 -2.17
CA GLY A 37 -9.74 -3.18 -2.51
C GLY A 37 -9.41 -4.65 -2.89
N VAL A 38 -8.13 -5.01 -3.03
CA VAL A 38 -7.70 -6.41 -3.15
C VAL A 38 -7.83 -7.10 -1.78
N GLN A 39 -8.67 -8.13 -1.66
CA GLN A 39 -8.98 -8.80 -0.39
C GLN A 39 -8.19 -10.10 -0.15
N LEU A 40 -7.00 -10.22 -0.76
CA LEU A 40 -6.10 -11.37 -0.63
C LEU A 40 -5.36 -11.37 0.72
N ARG A 41 -4.98 -12.55 1.22
CA ARG A 41 -4.35 -12.72 2.54
C ARG A 41 -3.16 -13.68 2.49
N GLY A 42 -2.39 -13.72 3.57
CA GLY A 42 -1.17 -14.51 3.67
C GLY A 42 0.06 -13.80 3.10
N ALA A 43 1.12 -14.56 2.82
CA ALA A 43 2.37 -14.02 2.29
C ALA A 43 2.15 -13.24 1.00
N ALA A 44 2.75 -12.05 0.89
CA ALA A 44 2.58 -11.13 -0.23
C ALA A 44 2.87 -11.78 -1.59
N ALA A 45 3.96 -12.55 -1.74
CA ALA A 45 4.29 -13.25 -2.99
C ALA A 45 3.19 -14.24 -3.43
N SER A 46 2.44 -14.82 -2.48
CA SER A 46 1.37 -15.76 -2.81
C SER A 46 0.15 -15.10 -3.44
N TRP A 47 -0.01 -13.78 -3.29
CA TRP A 47 -1.14 -13.03 -3.86
C TRP A 47 -1.20 -13.17 -5.37
N TRP A 48 -0.05 -13.26 -6.05
CA TRP A 48 -0.03 -13.43 -7.52
C TRP A 48 -0.74 -14.71 -7.98
N ARG A 49 -0.55 -15.82 -7.27
CA ARG A 49 -1.25 -17.08 -7.57
C ARG A 49 -2.72 -16.99 -7.16
N GLN A 50 -3.00 -16.44 -5.98
CA GLN A 50 -4.37 -16.31 -5.48
C GLN A 50 -5.25 -15.38 -6.34
N ALA A 51 -4.64 -14.41 -7.02
CA ALA A 51 -5.32 -13.52 -7.94
C ALA A 51 -5.83 -14.22 -9.20
N GLY A 52 -5.22 -15.36 -9.59
CA GLY A 52 -5.65 -16.12 -10.76
C GLY A 52 -7.13 -16.49 -10.69
N GLY A 53 -7.90 -16.03 -11.68
CA GLY A 53 -9.35 -16.28 -11.77
C GLY A 53 -10.22 -15.42 -10.84
N ARG A 54 -9.63 -14.49 -10.08
CA ARG A 54 -10.34 -13.63 -9.12
C ARG A 54 -10.10 -12.13 -9.32
N TYR A 55 -8.92 -11.78 -9.84
CA TYR A 55 -8.49 -10.42 -10.12
C TYR A 55 -7.73 -10.40 -11.45
N THR A 56 -7.80 -9.30 -12.19
CA THR A 56 -6.94 -9.09 -13.35
C THR A 56 -5.48 -8.99 -12.90
N ARG A 57 -4.61 -9.62 -13.68
CA ARG A 57 -3.16 -9.53 -13.50
C ARG A 57 -2.58 -8.87 -14.74
N THR A 58 -1.81 -7.81 -14.55
CA THR A 58 -1.25 -7.02 -15.64
C THR A 58 0.22 -6.70 -15.41
N SER A 59 0.90 -6.27 -16.47
CA SER A 59 2.25 -5.70 -16.43
C SER A 59 2.27 -4.20 -16.72
N ALA A 60 1.12 -3.58 -16.98
CA ALA A 60 0.99 -2.14 -17.18
C ALA A 60 0.38 -1.53 -15.90
N PRO A 61 1.09 -0.62 -15.21
CA PRO A 61 0.60 -0.07 -13.95
C PRO A 61 -0.53 0.92 -14.14
N GLU A 62 -1.52 0.87 -13.26
CA GLU A 62 -2.53 1.90 -13.07
C GLU A 62 -2.66 2.34 -11.59
N PRO A 63 -3.15 3.56 -11.30
CA PRO A 63 -3.43 3.97 -9.93
C PRO A 63 -4.44 3.04 -9.24
N GLY A 64 -4.15 2.68 -7.99
CA GLY A 64 -4.97 1.77 -7.19
C GLY A 64 -4.54 0.30 -7.26
N GLU A 65 -3.79 -0.09 -8.30
CA GLU A 65 -3.29 -1.46 -8.43
C GLU A 65 -2.24 -1.83 -7.38
N VAL A 66 -2.10 -3.13 -7.14
CA VAL A 66 -1.13 -3.67 -6.19
C VAL A 66 0.04 -4.30 -6.95
N LEU A 67 1.22 -3.68 -6.87
CA LEU A 67 2.48 -4.27 -7.33
C LEU A 67 2.87 -5.42 -6.41
N VAL A 68 3.13 -6.61 -6.97
CA VAL A 68 3.49 -7.82 -6.23
C VAL A 68 4.95 -8.22 -6.48
N PHE A 69 5.75 -8.21 -5.41
CA PHE A 69 7.14 -8.64 -5.42
C PHE A 69 7.23 -10.15 -5.20
N ARG A 70 8.17 -10.81 -5.86
CA ARG A 70 8.41 -12.24 -5.67
C ARG A 70 9.13 -12.49 -4.33
N SER A 71 9.00 -13.72 -3.84
CA SER A 71 9.82 -14.18 -2.71
C SER A 71 11.29 -14.26 -3.12
N THR A 72 12.18 -13.80 -2.25
CA THR A 72 13.64 -13.93 -2.39
C THR A 72 14.26 -14.21 -1.02
N ARG A 73 15.57 -14.52 -0.97
CA ARG A 73 16.29 -14.69 0.30
C ARG A 73 16.20 -13.47 1.23
N ARG A 74 16.15 -12.25 0.67
CA ARG A 74 16.04 -11.00 1.44
C ARG A 74 14.59 -10.58 1.69
N LEU A 75 13.64 -11.19 0.98
CA LEU A 75 12.23 -10.86 1.04
C LEU A 75 11.40 -12.16 1.02
N PRO A 76 11.46 -12.99 2.08
CA PRO A 76 10.95 -14.37 2.02
C PRO A 76 9.44 -14.46 1.82
N SER A 77 8.68 -13.49 2.35
CA SER A 77 7.23 -13.41 2.15
C SER A 77 6.83 -12.69 0.86
N GLY A 78 7.79 -12.19 0.07
CA GLY A 78 7.55 -11.16 -0.94
C GLY A 78 7.19 -9.83 -0.30
N HIS A 79 6.65 -8.93 -1.12
CA HIS A 79 6.14 -7.61 -0.70
C HIS A 79 5.02 -7.18 -1.63
N VAL A 80 4.17 -6.29 -1.16
CA VAL A 80 3.14 -5.63 -1.98
C VAL A 80 3.18 -4.13 -1.76
N SER A 81 2.86 -3.36 -2.79
CA SER A 81 2.79 -1.90 -2.72
C SER A 81 1.63 -1.40 -3.56
N VAL A 82 0.90 -0.39 -3.08
CA VAL A 82 -0.27 0.17 -3.77
C VAL A 82 0.19 1.33 -4.65
N VAL A 83 -0.06 1.25 -5.94
CA VAL A 83 0.24 2.32 -6.90
C VAL A 83 -0.64 3.52 -6.61
N ARG A 84 -0.03 4.69 -6.45
CA ARG A 84 -0.75 5.96 -6.27
C ARG A 84 -0.70 6.85 -7.49
N VAL A 85 0.45 6.87 -8.17
CA VAL A 85 0.66 7.70 -9.36
C VAL A 85 1.55 6.95 -10.33
N VAL A 86 1.16 6.91 -11.59
CA VAL A 86 2.02 6.48 -12.69
C VAL A 86 2.68 7.73 -13.26
N LYS A 87 4.02 7.85 -13.14
CA LYS A 87 4.77 9.02 -13.62
C LYS A 87 5.18 8.88 -15.07
N ASN A 88 5.58 7.68 -15.47
CA ASN A 88 5.87 7.30 -16.84
C ASN A 88 5.90 5.77 -16.95
N SER A 89 6.30 5.25 -18.11
CA SER A 89 6.35 3.81 -18.39
C SER A 89 7.26 3.00 -17.45
N ARG A 90 8.20 3.65 -16.74
CA ARG A 90 9.19 3.02 -15.85
C ARG A 90 9.15 3.52 -14.41
N LEU A 91 8.30 4.46 -14.06
CA LEU A 91 8.30 5.08 -12.74
C LEU A 91 6.88 5.20 -12.20
N VAL A 92 6.65 4.58 -11.04
CA VAL A 92 5.43 4.74 -10.25
C VAL A 92 5.77 5.27 -8.87
N LEU A 93 4.82 5.97 -8.26
CA LEU A 93 4.85 6.30 -6.84
C LEU A 93 3.88 5.38 -6.11
N VAL A 94 4.35 4.70 -5.08
CA VAL A 94 3.57 3.74 -4.31
C VAL A 94 3.43 4.15 -2.85
N ASP A 95 2.36 3.69 -2.22
CA ASP A 95 2.28 3.61 -0.77
C ASP A 95 2.49 2.16 -0.32
N HIS A 96 3.30 1.96 0.72
CA HIS A 96 3.47 0.65 1.33
C HIS A 96 3.82 0.76 2.82
N ALA A 97 3.67 -0.35 3.54
CA ALA A 97 4.07 -0.48 4.93
C ALA A 97 5.26 -1.43 5.05
N ASN A 98 6.11 -1.20 6.04
CA ASN A 98 7.22 -2.06 6.43
C ASN A 98 8.29 -2.32 5.36
N TRP A 99 8.34 -1.52 4.29
CA TRP A 99 9.53 -1.48 3.44
C TRP A 99 10.71 -0.89 4.23
N GLU A 100 10.44 0.26 4.86
CA GLU A 100 11.18 0.73 6.01
C GLU A 100 10.58 0.12 7.27
N PRO A 101 11.37 -0.57 8.11
CA PRO A 101 10.85 -1.25 9.30
C PRO A 101 9.96 -0.36 10.17
N GLY A 102 8.72 -0.80 10.39
CA GLY A 102 7.74 -0.13 11.25
C GLY A 102 7.14 1.15 10.69
N ARG A 103 7.33 1.47 9.40
CA ARG A 103 6.82 2.71 8.79
C ARG A 103 5.87 2.43 7.63
N VAL A 104 4.92 3.35 7.46
CA VAL A 104 4.18 3.52 6.21
C VAL A 104 4.90 4.61 5.41
N THR A 105 5.48 4.22 4.28
CA THR A 105 6.11 5.17 3.35
C THR A 105 5.10 5.51 2.28
N ARG A 106 4.79 6.81 2.14
CA ARG A 106 3.85 7.32 1.14
C ARG A 106 4.59 7.90 -0.06
N ARG A 107 4.03 7.72 -1.25
CA ARG A 107 4.58 8.20 -2.53
C ARG A 107 6.05 7.81 -2.74
N ALA A 108 6.45 6.61 -2.30
CA ALA A 108 7.79 6.07 -2.53
C ALA A 108 7.99 5.79 -4.02
N PRO A 109 9.06 6.29 -4.66
CA PRO A 109 9.42 5.91 -6.02
C PRO A 109 9.72 4.42 -6.17
N VAL A 110 9.16 3.80 -7.20
CA VAL A 110 9.53 2.46 -7.69
C VAL A 110 9.82 2.56 -9.18
N GLU A 111 11.00 2.09 -9.57
CA GLU A 111 11.50 2.17 -10.94
C GLU A 111 11.57 0.77 -11.56
N ASP A 112 11.03 0.61 -12.76
CA ASP A 112 11.22 -0.57 -13.59
C ASP A 112 12.60 -0.56 -14.27
N VAL A 113 13.43 -1.49 -13.85
CA VAL A 113 14.78 -1.72 -14.39
C VAL A 113 14.85 -2.99 -15.24
N SER A 114 13.70 -3.60 -15.57
CA SER A 114 13.65 -4.76 -16.44
C SER A 114 14.07 -4.40 -17.87
N PRO A 115 14.82 -5.30 -18.55
CA PRO A 115 15.21 -5.10 -19.96
C PRO A 115 13.99 -4.92 -20.88
N GLY A 116 12.88 -5.60 -20.57
CA GLY A 116 11.67 -5.62 -21.38
C GLY A 116 10.63 -4.54 -21.09
N ASN A 117 10.90 -3.61 -20.17
CA ASN A 117 9.92 -2.60 -19.73
C ASN A 117 8.58 -3.21 -19.28
N ASN A 118 8.66 -4.33 -18.57
CA ASN A 118 7.51 -5.16 -18.21
C ASN A 118 7.38 -5.36 -16.70
N TRP A 119 8.05 -4.51 -15.91
CA TRP A 119 7.96 -4.46 -14.46
C TRP A 119 8.39 -5.76 -13.75
N THR A 120 9.08 -6.66 -14.43
CA THR A 120 9.56 -7.92 -13.83
C THR A 120 10.75 -7.73 -12.89
N GLN A 121 11.42 -6.57 -12.94
CA GLN A 121 12.55 -6.22 -12.09
C GLN A 121 12.44 -4.75 -11.69
N VAL A 122 12.43 -4.48 -10.38
CA VAL A 122 12.24 -3.12 -9.87
C VAL A 122 13.32 -2.71 -8.88
N ARG A 123 13.61 -1.42 -8.82
CA ARG A 123 14.29 -0.78 -7.69
C ARG A 123 13.27 0.06 -6.93
N VAL A 124 13.47 0.17 -5.63
CA VAL A 124 12.57 0.92 -4.74
C VAL A 124 13.39 1.97 -4.03
N TRP A 125 12.81 3.15 -3.87
CA TRP A 125 13.38 4.21 -3.06
C TRP A 125 13.72 3.73 -1.63
N TRP A 126 14.84 4.22 -1.10
CA TRP A 126 15.29 3.92 0.25
C TRP A 126 15.57 5.22 0.99
N SER A 127 14.65 5.62 1.88
CA SER A 127 14.71 6.92 2.57
C SER A 127 16.03 7.16 3.31
N PRO A 128 16.66 6.17 3.97
CA PRO A 128 17.90 6.41 4.73
C PRO A 128 19.10 6.86 3.90
N ILE A 129 19.09 6.60 2.59
CA ILE A 129 20.14 7.07 1.68
C ILE A 129 19.66 8.16 0.72
N HIS A 130 18.40 8.61 0.86
CA HIS A 130 17.77 9.59 -0.02
C HIS A 130 17.99 9.30 -1.52
N ALA A 131 17.91 8.02 -1.90
CA ALA A 131 18.15 7.56 -3.26
C ALA A 131 17.41 6.24 -3.54
N MET A 132 17.43 5.83 -4.82
CA MET A 132 17.01 4.48 -5.20
C MET A 132 17.89 3.43 -4.54
N GLY A 133 17.26 2.41 -3.96
CA GLY A 133 17.97 1.27 -3.40
C GLY A 133 18.78 0.53 -4.46
N LYS A 134 19.96 0.04 -4.07
CA LYS A 134 20.87 -0.71 -4.98
C LYS A 134 20.33 -2.08 -5.37
N THR A 135 19.46 -2.67 -4.55
CA THR A 135 18.94 -4.03 -4.76
C THR A 135 17.85 -4.00 -5.83
N VAL A 136 18.01 -4.87 -6.84
CA VAL A 136 16.96 -5.15 -7.82
C VAL A 136 16.10 -6.28 -7.27
N TYR A 137 14.80 -6.02 -7.16
CA TYR A 137 13.84 -6.99 -6.68
C TYR A 137 13.03 -7.56 -7.85
N PRO A 138 12.90 -8.89 -7.97
CA PRO A 138 11.99 -9.47 -8.94
C PRO A 138 10.54 -9.21 -8.53
N ALA A 139 9.70 -8.87 -9.50
CA ALA A 139 8.27 -8.70 -9.32
C ALA A 139 7.49 -9.60 -10.31
N TYR A 140 6.23 -9.83 -9.99
CA TYR A 140 5.32 -10.53 -10.88
C TYR A 140 4.60 -9.57 -11.84
N GLY A 141 4.22 -8.40 -11.35
CA GLY A 141 3.36 -7.45 -12.03
C GLY A 141 2.36 -6.84 -11.05
N PHE A 142 1.23 -6.41 -11.57
CA PHE A 142 0.18 -5.70 -10.83
C PHE A 142 -1.09 -6.53 -10.75
N ILE A 143 -1.78 -6.39 -9.63
CA ILE A 143 -3.14 -6.92 -9.42
C ILE A 143 -4.09 -5.72 -9.45
N GLU A 144 -5.02 -5.76 -10.39
CA GLU A 144 -6.10 -4.77 -10.50
C GLU A 144 -7.13 -5.03 -9.37
N PRO A 145 -7.59 -3.99 -8.67
CA PRO A 145 -8.66 -4.16 -7.70
C PRO A 145 -10.00 -4.36 -8.40
N VAL A 146 -10.88 -5.15 -7.80
CA VAL A 146 -12.28 -5.18 -8.24
C VAL A 146 -12.89 -3.84 -7.81
N LEU A 147 -13.12 -2.96 -8.78
CA LEU A 147 -13.82 -1.70 -8.52
C LEU A 147 -15.26 -2.02 -8.12
N GLU A 148 -15.60 -1.83 -6.84
CA GLU A 148 -17.01 -1.68 -6.48
C GLU A 148 -17.49 -0.31 -7.00
N GLY A 149 -17.97 -0.28 -8.25
CA GLY A 149 -18.73 0.86 -8.79
C GLY A 149 -18.14 1.62 -9.98
N GLY A 150 -17.29 1.03 -10.82
CA GLY A 150 -16.84 1.64 -12.08
C GLY A 150 -17.66 1.16 -13.28
N SER A 151 -18.60 1.99 -13.74
CA SER A 151 -19.43 1.76 -14.93
C SER A 151 -18.61 1.55 -16.20
N SER A 152 -19.16 0.71 -17.08
CA SER A 152 -18.80 0.54 -18.50
C SER A 152 -18.75 1.84 -19.29
#